data_AF-A0A6C9EHS5-F1
#
_entry.id   AF-A0A6C9EHS5-F1
#
_cell.length_a   1.000
_cell.length_b   1.000
_cell.length_c   1.000
_cell.angle_alpha   90.00
_cell.angle_beta   90.00
_cell.angle_gamma   90.00
#
_symmetry.space_group_name_H-M   'P 1'
#
loop_
_entity.id
_entity.type
_entity.pdbx_description
1 polymer ?
#
loop_
_entity_poly.entity_id
_entity_poly.type
_entity_poly.pdbx_seq_one_letter_code
_entity_poly.pdbx_strand_id
1 'polypeptide(L)'
;MDTITLTGVHANGTHGVLTFEHERPQTFVVDVTLHLDLAAAGQSDDLNDTIDYGRVAKDIVAVIEGPHVDLIERLAQRIADKI
;
A
#
# COMPACT_ATOMS: atom_id res chain seq x y z
N MET A 1 -17.08 6.45 11.90
CA MET A 1 -15.68 6.26 11.50
C MET A 1 -15.74 5.93 10.04
N ASP A 2 -15.18 6.80 9.22
CA ASP A 2 -15.30 6.71 7.78
C ASP A 2 -14.12 5.89 7.24
N THR A 3 -14.22 5.49 5.98
CA THR A 3 -13.19 4.67 5.34
C THR A 3 -12.87 5.15 3.94
N ILE A 4 -11.59 5.14 3.61
CA ILE A 4 -11.10 5.24 2.24
C ILE A 4 -10.52 3.87 1.86
N THR A 5 -11.00 3.28 0.77
CA THR A 5 -10.49 2.01 0.26
C THR A 5 -9.84 2.20 -1.11
N LEU A 6 -8.57 1.82 -1.21
CA LEU A 6 -7.85 1.69 -2.47
C LEU A 6 -7.82 0.22 -2.84
N THR A 7 -8.31 -0.13 -4.02
CA THR A 7 -8.31 -1.51 -4.51
C THR A 7 -7.45 -1.67 -5.75
N GLY A 8 -6.81 -2.83 -5.88
CA GLY A 8 -6.08 -3.21 -7.09
C GLY A 8 -4.78 -2.43 -7.31
N VAL A 9 -4.18 -1.86 -6.25
CA VAL A 9 -2.84 -1.26 -6.36
C VAL A 9 -1.87 -2.39 -6.67
N HIS A 10 -1.18 -2.31 -7.79
CA HIS A 10 -0.31 -3.39 -8.25
C HIS A 10 1.04 -2.89 -8.70
N ALA A 11 2.05 -3.72 -8.45
CA ALA A 11 3.42 -3.51 -8.90
C ALA A 11 4.13 -4.87 -8.99
N ASN A 12 5.31 -4.88 -9.62
CA ASN A 12 6.11 -6.09 -9.76
C ASN A 12 7.20 -6.12 -8.70
N GLY A 13 7.21 -7.17 -7.87
CA GLY A 13 8.19 -7.37 -6.81
C GLY A 13 8.83 -8.74 -6.90
N THR A 14 10.01 -8.89 -6.30
CA THR A 14 10.65 -10.18 -6.08
C THR A 14 10.50 -10.52 -4.61
N HIS A 15 9.35 -11.09 -4.23
CA HIS A 15 9.08 -11.57 -2.87
C HIS A 15 8.65 -13.02 -2.94
N GLY A 16 8.91 -13.77 -1.87
CA GLY A 16 8.56 -15.19 -1.79
C GLY A 16 9.69 -16.07 -1.26
N VAL A 17 9.32 -17.25 -0.76
CA VAL A 17 10.21 -18.19 -0.07
C VAL A 17 11.10 -18.96 -1.06
N LEU A 18 10.65 -19.12 -2.30
CA LEU A 18 11.32 -19.95 -3.30
C LEU A 18 12.40 -19.15 -3.99
N THR A 19 13.57 -19.76 -4.19
CA THR A 19 14.75 -19.10 -4.77
C THR A 19 14.49 -18.49 -6.16
N PHE A 20 13.58 -19.07 -6.96
CA PHE A 20 13.25 -18.52 -8.28
C PHE A 20 12.43 -17.21 -8.20
N GLU A 21 11.73 -16.96 -7.09
CA GLU A 21 10.95 -15.74 -6.86
C GLU A 21 11.86 -14.52 -6.63
N HIS A 22 13.14 -14.76 -6.34
CA HIS A 22 14.14 -13.72 -6.15
C HIS A 22 14.66 -13.18 -7.50
N GLU A 23 14.58 -14.00 -8.55
CA GLU A 23 15.09 -13.67 -9.89
C GLU A 23 14.00 -13.20 -10.86
N ARG A 24 12.75 -13.60 -10.65
CA ARG A 24 11.62 -13.29 -11.54
C ARG A 24 10.59 -12.44 -10.80
N PRO A 25 10.47 -11.14 -11.15
CA PRO A 25 9.42 -10.31 -10.60
C PRO A 25 8.03 -10.89 -10.90
N GLN A 26 7.17 -10.86 -9.89
CA GLN A 26 5.77 -11.25 -9.99
C GLN A 26 4.88 -10.05 -9.62
N THR A 27 3.68 -10.01 -10.18
CA THR A 27 2.71 -8.96 -9.87
C THR A 27 2.09 -9.22 -8.51
N PHE A 28 2.27 -8.29 -7.58
CA PHE A 28 1.54 -8.24 -6.32
C PHE A 28 0.36 -7.29 -6.47
N VAL A 29 -0.77 -7.64 -5.89
CA VAL A 29 -1.98 -6.82 -5.86
C VAL A 29 -2.34 -6.58 -4.40
N VAL A 30 -2.53 -5.32 -4.04
CA VAL A 30 -2.78 -4.88 -2.67
C VAL A 30 -4.06 -4.06 -2.64
N ASP A 31 -4.94 -4.42 -1.69
CA ASP A 31 -6.08 -3.62 -1.27
C ASP A 31 -5.78 -3.03 0.11
N VAL A 32 -6.03 -1.72 0.29
CA VAL A 32 -5.84 -1.03 1.58
C VAL A 32 -7.13 -0.32 1.96
N THR A 33 -7.54 -0.49 3.22
CA THR A 33 -8.62 0.27 3.84
C THR A 33 -8.05 1.11 4.97
N LEU A 34 -8.21 2.42 4.85
CA LEU A 34 -7.82 3.40 5.85
C LEU A 34 -9.06 3.79 6.65
N HIS A 35 -8.96 3.72 7.97
CA HIS A 35 -10.02 4.14 8.88
C HIS A 35 -9.64 5.48 9.50
N LEU A 36 -10.37 6.55 9.15
CA LEU A 36 -10.11 7.91 9.63
C LEU A 36 -11.40 8.73 9.70
N ASP A 37 -11.36 9.86 10.39
CA ASP A 37 -12.46 10.83 10.41
C ASP A 37 -12.33 11.74 9.17
N LEU A 38 -13.32 11.70 8.28
CA LEU A 38 -13.32 12.49 7.04
C LEU A 38 -14.23 13.72 7.14
N ALA A 39 -14.79 14.00 8.32
CA ALA A 39 -15.76 15.08 8.49
C ALA A 39 -15.15 16.46 8.20
N ALA A 40 -13.88 16.70 8.57
CA ALA A 40 -13.19 17.96 8.32
C ALA A 40 -13.00 18.20 6.82
N ALA A 41 -12.34 17.27 6.12
CA ALA A 41 -12.13 17.37 4.68
C ALA A 41 -13.44 17.41 3.87
N GLY A 42 -14.47 16.69 4.30
CA GLY A 42 -15.79 16.75 3.67
C GLY A 42 -16.49 18.10 3.78
N GLN A 43 -16.09 18.95 4.72
CA GLN A 43 -16.60 20.32 4.88
C GLN A 43 -15.69 21.37 4.23
N SER A 44 -14.37 21.18 4.31
CA SER A 44 -13.39 22.18 3.85
C SER A 44 -12.99 22.03 2.39
N ASP A 45 -13.10 20.83 1.82
CA ASP A 45 -12.54 20.48 0.51
C ASP A 45 -11.01 20.74 0.41
N ASP A 46 -10.29 20.66 1.55
CA ASP A 46 -8.84 20.83 1.63
C ASP A 46 -8.14 19.48 1.83
N LEU A 47 -7.15 19.19 0.97
CA LEU A 47 -6.31 17.99 1.05
C LEU A 47 -5.49 17.94 2.35
N ASN A 48 -5.22 19.09 2.97
CA ASN A 48 -4.51 19.16 4.26
C ASN A 48 -5.35 18.60 5.43
N ASP A 49 -6.67 18.51 5.28
CA ASP A 49 -7.59 17.97 6.28
C ASP A 49 -7.85 16.46 6.11
N THR A 50 -7.15 15.80 5.19
CA THR A 50 -7.28 14.36 4.92
C THR A 50 -5.94 13.71 4.56
N ILE A 51 -5.99 12.44 4.21
CA ILE A 51 -4.86 11.69 3.69
C ILE A 51 -4.81 11.76 2.16
N ASP A 52 -3.60 11.97 1.62
CA ASP A 52 -3.35 11.91 0.18
C ASP A 52 -3.27 10.44 -0.28
N TYR A 53 -4.38 9.93 -0.81
CA TYR A 53 -4.46 8.57 -1.36
C TYR A 53 -3.47 8.32 -2.52
N GLY A 54 -3.12 9.36 -3.28
CA GLY A 54 -2.15 9.27 -4.36
C GLY A 54 -0.73 9.02 -3.84
N ARG A 55 -0.41 9.59 -2.68
CA ARG A 55 0.82 9.28 -1.94
C ARG A 55 0.79 7.87 -1.37
N VAL A 56 -0.32 7.46 -0.76
CA VAL A 56 -0.50 6.08 -0.25
C VAL A 56 -0.27 5.04 -1.35
N ALA A 57 -0.87 5.23 -2.53
CA ALA A 57 -0.66 4.33 -3.67
C ALA A 57 0.82 4.24 -4.09
N LYS A 58 1.53 5.38 -4.12
CA LYS A 58 2.97 5.42 -4.43
C LYS A 58 3.82 4.72 -3.37
N ASP A 59 3.48 4.90 -2.10
CA ASP A 59 4.17 4.24 -0.99
C ASP A 59 3.97 2.71 -1.04
N ILE A 60 2.76 2.23 -1.36
CA ILE A 60 2.49 0.80 -1.59
C ILE A 60 3.37 0.25 -2.72
N VAL A 61 3.39 0.92 -3.88
CA VAL A 61 4.22 0.52 -5.03
C VAL A 61 5.70 0.47 -4.64
N ALA A 62 6.20 1.49 -3.96
CA ALA A 62 7.60 1.55 -3.52
C ALA A 62 7.98 0.42 -2.56
N VAL A 63 7.04 -0.04 -1.72
CA VAL A 63 7.28 -1.19 -0.84
C VAL A 63 7.30 -2.50 -1.62
N ILE A 64 6.40 -2.70 -2.60
CA ILE A 64 6.37 -3.89 -3.47
C ILE A 64 7.64 -3.99 -4.34
N GLU A 65 8.10 -2.88 -4.90
CA GLU A 65 9.32 -2.84 -5.74
C GLU A 65 10.61 -2.81 -4.90
N GLY A 66 10.47 -2.77 -3.57
CA GLY A 66 11.53 -2.58 -2.62
C GLY A 66 12.27 -3.87 -2.20
N PRO A 67 12.94 -3.84 -1.03
CA PRO A 67 13.75 -4.96 -0.58
C PRO A 67 12.94 -6.25 -0.40
N HIS A 68 13.52 -7.36 -0.85
CA HIS A 68 12.94 -8.70 -0.74
C HIS A 68 12.43 -9.03 0.68
N VAL A 69 11.31 -9.76 0.73
CA VAL A 69 10.80 -10.45 1.90
C VAL A 69 10.28 -11.81 1.46
N ASP A 70 10.39 -12.81 2.34
CA ASP A 70 9.94 -14.17 2.02
C ASP A 70 8.41 -14.31 2.09
N LEU A 71 7.76 -13.50 2.93
CA LEU A 71 6.35 -13.64 3.30
C LEU A 71 5.54 -12.40 2.93
N ILE A 72 4.34 -12.62 2.40
CA ILE A 72 3.37 -11.54 2.12
C ILE A 72 2.89 -10.86 3.41
N GLU A 73 2.91 -11.54 4.55
CA GLU A 73 2.61 -10.98 5.86
C GLU A 73 3.63 -9.90 6.24
N ARG A 74 4.92 -10.15 5.97
CA ARG A 74 5.99 -9.17 6.19
C ARG A 74 5.88 -8.00 5.21
N LEU A 75 5.47 -8.28 3.97
CA LEU A 75 5.20 -7.25 2.97
C LEU A 75 4.05 -6.34 3.40
N ALA A 76 2.93 -6.94 3.81
CA ALA A 76 1.76 -6.23 4.31
C ALA A 76 2.10 -5.37 5.53
N GLN A 77 2.88 -5.89 6.48
CA GLN A 77 3.34 -5.11 7.63
C GLN A 77 4.20 -3.91 7.19
N ARG A 78 5.11 -4.08 6.23
CA ARG A 78 5.92 -2.96 5.71
C ARG A 78 5.09 -1.89 5.02
N ILE A 79 4.04 -2.30 4.32
CA ILE A 79 3.07 -1.37 3.71
C ILE A 79 2.35 -0.60 4.82
N ALA A 80 1.84 -1.30 5.84
CA ALA A 80 1.15 -0.68 6.97
C ALA A 80 2.06 0.27 7.78
N ASP A 81 3.34 -0.06 7.97
CA ASP A 81 4.30 0.79 8.69
C ASP A 81 4.67 2.07 7.92
N LYS A 82 4.43 2.09 6.60
CA LYS A 82 4.81 3.19 5.71
C LYS A 82 3.69 4.24 5.57
N ILE A 83 2.45 3.82 5.75
CA ILE A 83 1.22 4.64 5.61
C ILE A 83 0.86 5.23 6.97
#